data_AF-A0A6A6AI97-F1
#
_entry.id   AF-A0A6A6AI97-F1
#
_cell.length_a   1.000
_cell.length_b   1.000
_cell.length_c   1.000
_cell.angle_alpha   90.00
_cell.angle_beta   90.00
_cell.angle_gamma   90.00
#
_symmetry.space_group_name_H-M   'P 1'
#
loop_
_entity.id
_entity.type
_entity.pdbx_description
1 polymer ?
#
loop_
_entity_poly.entity_id
_entity_poly.type
_entity_poly.pdbx_seq_one_letter_code
_entity_poly.pdbx_strand_id
1 'polypeptide(L)'
;MKLLDLPPELCQHIAHILVKDVGIAKAARYRLVCKTFATGIHANFITRQNIEDLLAIGPRNHFISMHSGTILRKRLSLEFASIAKPIQELVDKLLSYEDSHLQPVRGRYMNDVCNVILGDSRFTGFRCLLRNPPSSVTDGWSTRKTLPPAAAAVGDLSLLKSLVTFSKGLFKDPHRYFASALNAAVVNGKLKIVEWILSNAPTDNPRLCIELIDPLLLAAQTFNNETGGLILDFLSAEFQLRANVSKVEEISWRMELVVVDCMKFGNIDFLLRVLQYRKTVDPSYADLEASNGLPISTEEVSFLFREGSRSGLIALLRVGILDLNRMGSHLPLDQAVRFCRYDLAHVILNHGVDIEMRDKGCTALQLAVDRRYIPAIQFLIENGANPDSVGVCIECRLIQVAKVHAQGQKLDRAAWREFWQLHRHDALARTWDDYEAIVRNEHIGLYGKIKD
;
A
#
# COMPACT_ATOMS: atom_id res chain seq x y z
N MET A 1 -28.58 -19.70 -20.17
CA MET A 1 -28.68 -19.60 -18.70
C MET A 1 -27.74 -18.49 -18.27
N LYS A 2 -28.21 -17.44 -17.58
CA LYS A 2 -27.32 -16.37 -17.12
C LYS A 2 -26.51 -16.91 -15.94
N LEU A 3 -25.28 -16.43 -15.77
CA LEU A 3 -24.38 -16.89 -14.70
C LEU A 3 -25.00 -16.76 -13.30
N LEU A 4 -25.92 -15.80 -13.12
CA LEU A 4 -26.66 -15.55 -11.88
C LEU A 4 -27.75 -16.59 -11.59
N ASP A 5 -28.15 -17.38 -12.58
CA ASP A 5 -29.19 -18.41 -12.45
C ASP A 5 -28.61 -19.75 -11.99
N LEU A 6 -27.27 -19.85 -11.86
CA LEU A 6 -26.57 -21.07 -11.48
C LEU A 6 -26.57 -21.26 -9.95
N PRO A 7 -26.61 -22.52 -9.48
CA PRO A 7 -26.36 -22.85 -8.09
C PRO A 7 -25.03 -22.26 -7.58
N PRO A 8 -24.96 -21.85 -6.30
CA PRO A 8 -23.75 -21.26 -5.71
C PRO A 8 -22.49 -22.12 -5.86
N GLU A 9 -22.64 -23.45 -5.82
CA GLU A 9 -21.57 -24.43 -5.94
C GLU A 9 -20.95 -24.40 -7.34
N LEU A 10 -21.78 -24.33 -8.38
CA LEU A 10 -21.34 -24.19 -9.77
C LEU A 10 -20.69 -22.83 -10.01
N CYS A 11 -21.24 -21.75 -9.42
CA CYS A 11 -20.61 -20.43 -9.47
C CYS A 11 -19.20 -20.44 -8.84
N GLN A 12 -19.02 -21.10 -7.71
CA GLN A 12 -17.70 -21.24 -7.07
C GLN A 12 -16.74 -22.09 -7.91
N HIS A 13 -17.23 -23.15 -8.55
CA HIS A 13 -16.42 -23.98 -9.44
C HIS A 13 -15.97 -23.20 -10.67
N ILE A 14 -16.86 -22.44 -11.31
CA ILE A 14 -16.53 -21.58 -12.45
C ILE A 14 -15.52 -20.50 -12.02
N ALA A 15 -15.72 -19.87 -10.85
CA ALA A 15 -14.75 -18.91 -10.33
C ALA A 15 -13.37 -19.53 -10.09
N HIS A 16 -13.31 -20.80 -9.66
CA HIS A 16 -12.05 -21.54 -9.50
C HIS A 16 -11.37 -21.81 -10.84
N ILE A 17 -12.11 -22.31 -11.84
CA ILE A 17 -11.58 -22.53 -13.19
C ILE A 17 -11.07 -21.22 -13.79
N LEU A 18 -11.85 -20.13 -13.68
CA LEU A 18 -11.44 -18.82 -14.16
C LEU A 18 -10.11 -18.36 -13.55
N VAL A 19 -9.96 -18.48 -12.22
CA VAL A 19 -8.71 -18.13 -11.54
C VAL A 19 -7.54 -18.99 -12.03
N LYS A 20 -7.76 -20.28 -12.26
CA LYS A 20 -6.76 -21.21 -12.77
C LYS A 20 -6.31 -20.86 -14.20
N ASP A 21 -7.26 -20.46 -15.05
CA ASP A 21 -7.01 -20.26 -16.48
C ASP A 21 -6.41 -18.88 -16.80
N VAL A 22 -6.97 -17.80 -16.23
CA VAL A 22 -6.53 -16.43 -16.55
C VAL A 22 -5.59 -15.83 -15.50
N GLY A 23 -5.39 -16.53 -14.38
CA GLY A 23 -4.64 -16.04 -13.24
C GLY A 23 -5.41 -15.00 -12.41
N ILE A 24 -4.99 -14.86 -11.15
CA ILE A 24 -5.67 -14.03 -10.16
C ILE A 24 -5.83 -12.57 -10.54
N ALA A 25 -4.77 -11.95 -11.08
CA ALA A 25 -4.79 -10.52 -11.37
C ALA A 25 -5.88 -10.16 -12.38
N LYS A 26 -6.08 -11.02 -13.40
CA LYS A 26 -7.15 -10.86 -14.39
C LYS A 26 -8.49 -11.30 -13.82
N ALA A 27 -8.53 -12.41 -13.09
CA ALA A 27 -9.75 -12.93 -12.45
C ALA A 27 -10.36 -11.94 -11.44
N ALA A 28 -9.54 -11.16 -10.74
CA ALA A 28 -9.99 -10.16 -9.77
C ALA A 28 -10.94 -9.10 -10.36
N ARG A 29 -10.87 -8.83 -11.67
CA ARG A 29 -11.80 -7.91 -12.36
C ARG A 29 -13.24 -8.43 -12.37
N TYR A 30 -13.42 -9.75 -12.32
CA TYR A 30 -14.73 -10.42 -12.34
C TYR A 30 -15.36 -10.55 -10.95
N ARG A 31 -14.72 -10.03 -9.89
CA ARG A 31 -15.30 -10.01 -8.53
C ARG A 31 -16.58 -9.18 -8.43
N LEU A 32 -16.78 -8.24 -9.37
CA LEU A 32 -17.95 -7.35 -9.40
C LEU A 32 -19.20 -8.02 -10.01
N VAL A 33 -19.07 -9.25 -10.55
CA VAL A 33 -20.18 -9.95 -11.22
C VAL A 33 -21.27 -10.33 -10.22
N CYS A 34 -20.91 -10.98 -9.12
CA CYS A 34 -21.82 -11.24 -8.00
C CYS A 34 -21.04 -11.57 -6.72
N LYS A 35 -21.73 -11.53 -5.57
CA LYS A 35 -21.14 -11.83 -4.26
C LYS A 35 -20.50 -13.22 -4.21
N THR A 36 -21.15 -14.24 -4.77
CA THR A 36 -20.64 -15.62 -4.81
C THR A 36 -19.34 -15.72 -5.62
N PHE A 37 -19.24 -14.99 -6.73
CA PHE A 37 -18.03 -14.92 -7.55
C PHE A 37 -16.91 -14.18 -6.82
N ALA A 38 -17.23 -13.07 -6.15
CA ALA A 38 -16.29 -12.35 -5.29
C ALA A 38 -15.73 -13.28 -4.20
N THR A 39 -16.61 -14.02 -3.51
CA THR A 39 -16.22 -15.00 -2.48
C THR A 39 -15.40 -16.15 -3.07
N GLY A 40 -15.78 -16.67 -4.24
CA GLY A 40 -15.05 -17.73 -4.93
C GLY A 40 -13.64 -17.31 -5.35
N ILE A 41 -13.50 -16.13 -5.97
CA ILE A 41 -12.19 -15.56 -6.33
C ILE A 41 -11.36 -15.31 -5.07
N HIS A 42 -11.96 -14.74 -4.03
CA HIS A 42 -11.28 -14.46 -2.76
C HIS A 42 -10.81 -15.74 -2.05
N ALA A 43 -11.64 -16.77 -2.02
CA ALA A 43 -11.28 -18.08 -1.47
C ALA A 43 -10.12 -18.70 -2.25
N ASN A 44 -10.15 -18.62 -3.58
CA ASN A 44 -9.05 -19.08 -4.42
C ASN A 44 -7.74 -18.35 -4.11
N PHE A 45 -7.81 -17.02 -3.96
CA PHE A 45 -6.67 -16.18 -3.61
C PHE A 45 -6.02 -16.63 -2.29
N ILE A 46 -6.80 -16.79 -1.22
CA ILE A 46 -6.26 -17.09 0.12
C ILE A 46 -5.81 -18.55 0.25
N THR A 47 -6.62 -19.49 -0.26
CA THR A 47 -6.52 -20.92 0.12
C THR A 47 -6.01 -21.84 -0.95
N ARG A 48 -6.10 -21.50 -2.23
CA ARG A 48 -5.89 -22.45 -3.33
C ARG A 48 -4.75 -22.07 -4.27
N GLN A 49 -4.05 -20.96 -4.00
CA GLN A 49 -2.84 -20.59 -4.75
C GLN A 49 -1.60 -21.28 -4.20
N ASN A 50 -0.60 -21.47 -5.05
CA ASN A 50 0.75 -21.74 -4.57
C ASN A 50 1.26 -20.53 -3.76
N ILE A 51 2.02 -20.77 -2.69
CA ILE A 51 2.68 -19.69 -1.94
C ILE A 51 3.60 -18.89 -2.86
N GLU A 52 4.32 -19.53 -3.78
CA GLU A 52 5.21 -18.83 -4.71
C GLU A 52 4.43 -17.86 -5.61
N ASP A 53 3.24 -18.25 -6.08
CA ASP A 53 2.37 -17.36 -6.86
C ASP A 53 1.88 -16.18 -6.01
N LEU A 54 1.53 -16.41 -4.74
CA LEU A 54 1.17 -15.35 -3.80
C LEU A 54 2.33 -14.40 -3.53
N LEU A 55 3.54 -14.94 -3.33
CA LEU A 55 4.75 -14.15 -3.08
C LEU A 55 5.21 -13.39 -4.33
N ALA A 56 4.94 -13.92 -5.53
CA ALA A 56 5.23 -13.31 -6.82
C ALA A 56 4.38 -12.06 -7.09
N ILE A 57 3.24 -11.88 -6.39
CA ILE A 57 2.44 -10.64 -6.47
C ILE A 57 3.16 -9.43 -5.81
N GLY A 58 4.43 -9.60 -5.45
CA GLY A 58 5.31 -8.55 -4.96
C GLY A 58 5.17 -8.31 -3.46
N PRO A 59 6.24 -7.81 -2.81
CA PRO A 59 6.27 -7.58 -1.36
C PRO A 59 5.31 -6.49 -0.87
N ARG A 60 4.68 -5.75 -1.79
CA ARG A 60 3.88 -4.56 -1.50
C ARG A 60 2.39 -4.73 -1.83
N ASN A 61 1.94 -5.95 -2.06
CA ASN A 61 0.52 -6.20 -2.34
C ASN A 61 -0.32 -6.04 -1.07
N HIS A 62 -1.12 -4.97 -1.05
CA HIS A 62 -2.15 -4.64 -0.05
C HIS A 62 -2.98 -5.84 0.40
N PHE A 63 -3.31 -6.75 -0.53
CA PHE A 63 -4.12 -7.92 -0.23
C PHE A 63 -3.44 -8.87 0.78
N ILE A 64 -2.14 -9.13 0.59
CA ILE A 64 -1.40 -10.08 1.44
C ILE A 64 -1.33 -9.54 2.87
N SER A 65 -1.17 -8.23 3.00
CA SER A 65 -1.14 -7.50 4.28
C SER A 65 -2.46 -7.67 5.02
N MET A 66 -3.57 -7.35 4.34
CA MET A 66 -4.92 -7.40 4.88
C MET A 66 -5.38 -8.81 5.24
N HIS A 67 -4.86 -9.83 4.55
CA HIS A 67 -5.32 -11.21 4.70
C HIS A 67 -4.25 -12.15 5.26
N SER A 68 -3.12 -11.62 5.70
CA SER A 68 -1.95 -12.39 6.18
C SER A 68 -2.31 -13.40 7.26
N GLY A 69 -2.98 -12.98 8.34
CA GLY A 69 -3.38 -13.89 9.41
C GLY A 69 -4.44 -14.91 8.98
N THR A 70 -5.32 -14.56 8.02
CA THR A 70 -6.28 -15.53 7.45
C THR A 70 -5.58 -16.57 6.57
N ILE A 71 -4.61 -16.14 5.76
CA ILE A 71 -3.75 -17.02 4.93
C ILE A 71 -3.00 -17.98 5.86
N LEU A 72 -2.35 -17.43 6.89
CA LEU A 72 -1.58 -18.19 7.87
C LEU A 72 -2.45 -19.24 8.57
N ARG A 73 -3.61 -18.84 9.11
CA ARG A 73 -4.55 -19.74 9.79
C ARG A 73 -4.97 -20.90 8.91
N LYS A 74 -5.31 -20.64 7.64
CA LYS A 74 -5.82 -21.68 6.74
C LYS A 74 -4.73 -22.63 6.23
N ARG A 75 -3.47 -22.21 6.24
CA ARG A 75 -2.32 -23.00 5.77
C ARG A 75 -1.47 -23.58 6.91
N LEU A 76 -1.78 -23.23 8.16
CA LEU A 76 -1.04 -23.62 9.36
C LEU A 76 -0.76 -25.12 9.42
N SER A 77 -1.78 -25.94 9.16
CA SER A 77 -1.70 -27.40 9.26
C SER A 77 -1.08 -28.10 8.06
N LEU A 78 -0.97 -27.42 6.92
CA LEU A 78 -0.51 -28.03 5.66
C LEU A 78 0.92 -27.62 5.32
N GLU A 79 1.25 -26.35 5.47
CA GLU A 79 2.51 -25.76 4.97
C GLU A 79 3.40 -25.25 6.11
N PHE A 80 2.84 -24.94 7.28
CA PHE A 80 3.55 -24.26 8.38
C PHE A 80 3.57 -25.08 9.69
N ALA A 81 3.78 -26.40 9.58
CA ALA A 81 3.72 -27.32 10.73
C ALA A 81 4.65 -26.92 11.89
N SER A 82 5.81 -26.30 11.62
CA SER A 82 6.78 -25.88 12.65
C SER A 82 6.24 -24.81 13.60
N ILE A 83 5.40 -23.89 13.11
CA ILE A 83 4.77 -22.84 13.93
C ILE A 83 3.35 -23.19 14.36
N ALA A 84 2.74 -24.20 13.75
CA ALA A 84 1.36 -24.58 14.04
C ALA A 84 1.17 -25.01 15.50
N LYS A 85 2.10 -25.83 16.02
CA LYS A 85 2.00 -26.37 17.38
C LYS A 85 2.09 -25.29 18.46
N PRO A 86 3.09 -24.38 18.48
CA PRO A 86 3.14 -23.28 19.44
C PRO A 86 1.90 -22.37 19.45
N ILE A 87 1.33 -22.12 18.26
CA ILE A 87 0.12 -21.28 18.14
C ILE A 87 -1.10 -22.02 18.68
N GLN A 88 -1.23 -23.32 18.37
CA GLN A 88 -2.31 -24.15 18.91
C GLN A 88 -2.24 -24.21 20.44
N GLU A 89 -1.06 -24.49 21.01
CA GLU A 89 -0.85 -24.51 22.45
C GLU A 89 -1.19 -23.16 23.12
N LEU A 90 -0.85 -22.05 22.47
CA LEU A 90 -1.18 -20.71 22.95
C LEU A 90 -2.69 -20.46 22.95
N VAL A 91 -3.40 -20.86 21.89
CA VAL A 91 -4.86 -20.74 21.79
C VAL A 91 -5.55 -21.68 22.79
N ASP A 92 -5.06 -22.90 22.97
CA ASP A 92 -5.53 -23.83 24.00
C ASP A 92 -5.37 -23.22 25.39
N LYS A 93 -4.25 -22.57 25.64
CA LYS A 93 -4.01 -21.89 26.90
C LYS A 93 -4.97 -20.73 27.12
N LEU A 94 -5.25 -19.91 26.10
CA LEU A 94 -6.26 -18.85 26.19
C LEU A 94 -7.66 -19.40 26.52
N LEU A 95 -8.07 -20.45 25.82
CA LEU A 95 -9.37 -21.10 26.04
C LEU A 95 -9.48 -21.73 27.43
N SER A 96 -8.36 -22.13 28.05
CA SER A 96 -8.38 -22.66 29.42
C SER A 96 -8.77 -21.62 30.49
N TYR A 97 -8.75 -20.33 30.15
CA TYR A 97 -9.20 -19.24 31.03
C TYR A 97 -10.64 -18.79 30.73
N GLU A 98 -11.30 -19.40 29.74
CA GLU A 98 -12.63 -19.02 29.32
C GLU A 98 -13.65 -20.07 29.78
N ASP A 99 -14.67 -19.63 30.52
CA ASP A 99 -15.73 -20.52 31.04
C ASP A 99 -16.65 -21.08 29.94
N SER A 100 -16.45 -20.70 28.66
CA SER A 100 -17.35 -21.05 27.55
C SER A 100 -16.73 -22.10 26.60
N HIS A 101 -17.25 -23.33 26.64
CA HIS A 101 -16.80 -24.45 25.80
C HIS A 101 -17.29 -24.41 24.34
N LEU A 102 -17.51 -23.23 23.76
CA LEU A 102 -18.09 -23.09 22.41
C LEU A 102 -17.00 -23.20 21.32
N GLN A 103 -17.05 -24.28 20.52
CA GLN A 103 -16.26 -24.51 19.29
C GLN A 103 -16.04 -23.27 18.36
N PRO A 104 -17.01 -22.36 18.13
CA PRO A 104 -16.77 -21.18 17.28
C PRO A 104 -15.72 -20.19 17.83
N VAL A 105 -15.42 -20.21 19.14
CA VAL A 105 -14.47 -19.28 19.76
C VAL A 105 -13.03 -19.59 19.36
N ARG A 106 -12.67 -20.87 19.29
CA ARG A 106 -11.32 -21.32 18.90
C ARG A 106 -10.91 -20.79 17.53
N GLY A 107 -11.81 -20.87 16.55
CA GLY A 107 -11.54 -20.42 15.19
C GLY A 107 -11.29 -18.91 15.08
N ARG A 108 -11.95 -18.13 15.93
CA ARG A 108 -11.75 -16.68 16.08
C ARG A 108 -10.42 -16.38 16.78
N TYR A 109 -10.13 -17.02 17.92
CA TYR A 109 -8.87 -16.81 18.63
C TYR A 109 -7.66 -17.18 17.79
N MET A 110 -7.76 -18.28 17.05
CA MET A 110 -6.73 -18.67 16.09
C MET A 110 -6.49 -17.57 15.06
N ASN A 111 -7.56 -16.93 14.55
CA ASN A 111 -7.45 -15.85 13.59
C ASN A 111 -6.81 -14.60 14.21
N ASP A 112 -7.31 -14.18 15.38
CA ASP A 112 -6.82 -13.00 16.10
C ASP A 112 -5.34 -13.17 16.48
N VAL A 113 -4.94 -14.36 16.95
CA VAL A 113 -3.53 -14.67 17.25
C VAL A 113 -2.68 -14.72 15.99
N CYS A 114 -3.17 -15.32 14.88
CA CYS A 114 -2.43 -15.36 13.62
C CYS A 114 -2.18 -13.96 13.03
N ASN A 115 -3.12 -13.02 13.22
CA ASN A 115 -2.94 -11.63 12.79
C ASN A 115 -1.77 -10.94 13.52
N VAL A 116 -1.41 -11.40 14.72
CA VAL A 116 -0.36 -10.80 15.58
C VAL A 116 1.04 -11.32 15.26
N ILE A 117 1.17 -12.36 14.44
CA ILE A 117 2.44 -13.04 14.11
C ILE A 117 3.30 -12.22 13.10
N LEU A 118 3.10 -10.91 13.06
CA LEU A 118 3.65 -9.99 12.08
C LEU A 118 4.63 -9.02 12.73
N GLY A 119 5.54 -9.52 13.60
CA GLY A 119 6.44 -8.74 14.47
C GLY A 119 7.39 -7.71 13.82
N ASP A 120 7.09 -7.19 12.65
CA ASP A 120 7.64 -5.95 12.12
C ASP A 120 6.54 -5.28 11.26
N SER A 121 6.23 -4.01 11.53
CA SER A 121 5.43 -3.11 10.67
C SER A 121 5.95 -3.10 9.22
N ARG A 122 7.20 -3.56 9.02
CA ARG A 122 7.83 -3.89 7.75
C ARG A 122 7.77 -5.40 7.52
N PHE A 123 6.72 -5.83 6.80
CA PHE A 123 6.44 -7.03 5.97
C PHE A 123 7.48 -8.17 5.76
N THR A 124 8.75 -7.97 6.07
CA THR A 124 9.85 -8.91 5.95
C THR A 124 9.58 -10.21 6.72
N GLY A 125 9.02 -10.13 7.94
CA GLY A 125 8.75 -11.32 8.77
C GLY A 125 7.74 -12.29 8.16
N PHE A 126 6.61 -11.80 7.65
CA PHE A 126 5.56 -12.64 7.08
C PHE A 126 6.00 -13.35 5.80
N ARG A 127 6.78 -12.69 4.92
CA ARG A 127 7.33 -13.34 3.72
C ARG A 127 8.36 -14.40 4.07
N CYS A 128 9.19 -14.18 5.09
CA CYS A 128 10.11 -15.20 5.58
C CYS A 128 9.36 -16.43 6.09
N LEU A 129 8.26 -16.23 6.83
CA LEU A 129 7.41 -17.33 7.30
C LEU A 129 6.75 -18.10 6.15
N LEU A 130 6.27 -17.40 5.13
CA LEU A 130 5.63 -18.03 3.97
C LEU A 130 6.61 -18.81 3.09
N ARG A 131 7.83 -18.29 2.85
CA ARG A 131 8.76 -18.88 1.87
C ARG A 131 9.50 -20.11 2.39
N ASN A 132 9.96 -20.05 3.63
CA ASN A 132 10.60 -21.16 4.34
C ASN A 132 10.71 -20.73 5.81
N PRO A 133 9.85 -21.19 6.72
CA PRO A 133 9.98 -20.83 8.13
C PRO A 133 11.34 -21.35 8.62
N PRO A 134 12.31 -20.48 8.98
CA PRO A 134 13.58 -20.97 9.47
C PRO A 134 13.37 -21.86 10.70
N SER A 135 14.23 -22.86 10.90
CA SER A 135 14.18 -23.71 12.10
C SER A 135 14.22 -22.89 13.40
N SER A 136 14.76 -21.68 13.34
CA SER A 136 14.82 -20.70 14.43
C SER A 136 13.54 -19.88 14.65
N VAL A 137 12.45 -20.08 13.91
CA VAL A 137 11.19 -19.34 14.17
C VAL A 137 10.63 -19.63 15.56
N THR A 138 10.86 -20.82 16.07
CA THR A 138 10.45 -21.21 17.43
C THR A 138 11.51 -20.88 18.49
N ASP A 139 12.70 -20.39 18.09
CA ASP A 139 13.78 -20.08 19.03
C ASP A 139 13.41 -18.89 19.90
N GLY A 140 13.23 -19.16 21.20
CA GLY A 140 12.79 -18.15 22.15
C GLY A 140 11.26 -17.94 22.19
N TRP A 141 10.49 -18.74 21.44
CA TRP A 141 9.04 -18.80 21.60
C TRP A 141 8.70 -19.34 22.98
N SER A 142 7.98 -18.55 23.77
CA SER A 142 7.57 -18.94 25.11
C SER A 142 6.14 -18.50 25.33
N THR A 143 5.28 -19.44 25.73
CA THR A 143 3.88 -19.16 26.09
C THR A 143 3.81 -18.07 27.14
N ARG A 144 4.75 -18.05 28.11
CA ARG A 144 4.83 -17.00 29.14
C ARG A 144 4.97 -15.59 28.55
N LYS A 145 5.77 -15.44 27.49
CA LYS A 145 6.03 -14.13 26.86
C LYS A 145 4.95 -13.74 25.83
N THR A 146 4.34 -14.73 25.17
CA THR A 146 3.37 -14.53 24.08
C THR A 146 1.92 -14.48 24.57
N LEU A 147 1.63 -15.00 25.77
CA LEU A 147 0.28 -14.99 26.34
C LEU A 147 -0.28 -13.58 26.59
N PRO A 148 0.47 -12.58 27.09
CA PRO A 148 -0.09 -11.24 27.27
C PRO A 148 -0.52 -10.59 25.94
N PRO A 149 0.31 -10.54 24.88
CA PRO A 149 -0.17 -10.00 23.62
C PRO A 149 -1.24 -10.87 22.95
N ALA A 150 -1.27 -12.19 23.20
CA ALA A 150 -2.36 -13.04 22.74
C ALA A 150 -3.69 -12.74 23.45
N ALA A 151 -3.67 -12.49 24.77
CA ALA A 151 -4.84 -12.02 25.53
C ALA A 151 -5.32 -10.65 24.99
N ALA A 152 -4.37 -9.76 24.67
CA ALA A 152 -4.67 -8.49 24.02
C ALA A 152 -5.28 -8.68 22.62
N ALA A 153 -4.78 -9.64 21.84
CA ALA A 153 -5.27 -9.97 20.51
C ALA A 153 -6.73 -10.41 20.51
N VAL A 154 -7.13 -11.23 21.50
CA VAL A 154 -8.50 -11.77 21.57
C VAL A 154 -9.48 -10.82 22.26
N GLY A 155 -8.98 -9.86 23.03
CA GLY A 155 -9.81 -8.88 23.75
C GLY A 155 -10.05 -9.23 25.22
N ASP A 156 -9.28 -10.16 25.81
CA ASP A 156 -9.42 -10.55 27.22
C ASP A 156 -8.63 -9.60 28.13
N LEU A 157 -9.31 -8.51 28.52
CA LEU A 157 -8.73 -7.49 29.39
C LEU A 157 -8.48 -8.00 30.82
N SER A 158 -9.31 -8.91 31.32
CA SER A 158 -9.19 -9.46 32.67
C SER A 158 -7.94 -10.33 32.78
N LEU A 159 -7.75 -11.23 31.81
CA LEU A 159 -6.55 -12.05 31.73
C LEU A 159 -5.31 -11.18 31.51
N LEU A 160 -5.35 -10.20 30.59
CA LEU A 160 -4.23 -9.30 30.35
C LEU A 160 -3.77 -8.59 31.63
N LYS A 161 -4.71 -8.06 32.43
CA LYS A 161 -4.43 -7.43 33.72
C LYS A 161 -3.76 -8.38 34.71
N SER A 162 -4.14 -9.65 34.72
CA SER A 162 -3.54 -10.66 35.61
C SER A 162 -2.12 -11.06 35.22
N LEU A 163 -1.77 -10.93 33.94
CA LEU A 163 -0.51 -11.45 33.38
C LEU A 163 0.63 -10.43 33.36
N VAL A 164 0.32 -9.14 33.33
CA VAL A 164 1.32 -8.08 33.11
C VAL A 164 1.77 -7.48 34.43
N THR A 165 3.05 -7.65 34.75
CA THR A 165 3.75 -6.71 35.65
C THR A 165 4.13 -5.48 34.82
N PHE A 166 3.69 -4.29 35.25
CA PHE A 166 3.77 -3.05 34.48
C PHE A 166 5.16 -2.77 33.87
N SER A 167 5.15 -2.12 32.69
CA SER A 167 6.26 -1.43 31.98
C SER A 167 6.96 -2.11 30.78
N LYS A 168 7.04 -3.46 30.64
CA LYS A 168 7.81 -4.06 29.51
C LYS A 168 7.02 -4.91 28.52
N GLY A 169 6.00 -5.65 28.95
CA GLY A 169 5.23 -6.53 28.06
C GLY A 169 4.16 -5.84 27.20
N LEU A 170 3.82 -4.58 27.53
CA LEU A 170 2.74 -3.85 26.85
C LEU A 170 3.19 -3.21 25.53
N PHE A 171 4.37 -2.61 25.52
CA PHE A 171 4.88 -1.81 24.40
C PHE A 171 5.96 -2.53 23.59
N LYS A 172 6.76 -3.41 24.21
CA LYS A 172 7.87 -4.10 23.54
C LYS A 172 7.46 -5.48 23.05
N ASP A 173 7.88 -5.80 21.83
CA ASP A 173 7.63 -7.12 21.24
C ASP A 173 8.30 -8.22 22.09
N PRO A 174 7.55 -9.25 22.51
CA PRO A 174 8.11 -10.37 23.28
C PRO A 174 9.02 -11.27 22.43
N HIS A 175 8.88 -11.22 21.11
CA HIS A 175 9.51 -12.12 20.16
C HIS A 175 9.62 -11.46 18.77
N ARG A 176 10.63 -11.83 17.98
CA ARG A 176 10.87 -11.27 16.63
C ARG A 176 9.66 -11.37 15.69
N TYR A 177 8.82 -12.38 15.89
CA TYR A 177 7.65 -12.64 15.04
C TYR A 177 6.32 -12.44 15.79
N PHE A 178 6.32 -11.88 17.00
CA PHE A 178 5.09 -11.73 17.79
C PHE A 178 4.99 -10.31 18.33
N ALA A 179 3.96 -9.58 17.94
CA ALA A 179 3.83 -8.19 18.29
C ALA A 179 3.58 -7.98 19.80
N SER A 180 3.88 -6.77 20.28
CA SER A 180 3.56 -6.28 21.62
C SER A 180 2.06 -6.31 21.91
N ALA A 181 1.66 -6.20 23.18
CA ALA A 181 0.25 -6.22 23.54
C ALA A 181 -0.53 -5.04 22.93
N LEU A 182 0.11 -3.87 22.83
CA LEU A 182 -0.47 -2.72 22.15
C LEU A 182 -0.68 -2.98 20.65
N ASN A 183 0.37 -3.45 19.96
CA ASN A 183 0.29 -3.77 18.53
C ASN A 183 -0.77 -4.85 18.26
N ALA A 184 -0.83 -5.87 19.11
CA ALA A 184 -1.82 -6.94 19.02
C ALA A 184 -3.26 -6.45 19.17
N ALA A 185 -3.49 -5.52 20.11
CA ALA A 185 -4.79 -4.89 20.31
C ALA A 185 -5.18 -3.99 19.13
N VAL A 186 -4.24 -3.22 18.58
CA VAL A 186 -4.48 -2.34 17.42
C VAL A 186 -4.80 -3.15 16.16
N VAL A 187 -4.00 -4.17 15.85
CA VAL A 187 -4.19 -5.04 14.67
C VAL A 187 -5.56 -5.72 14.66
N ASN A 188 -6.11 -6.05 15.83
CA ASN A 188 -7.43 -6.69 15.97
C ASN A 188 -8.54 -5.72 16.42
N GLY A 189 -8.30 -4.41 16.41
CA GLY A 189 -9.32 -3.40 16.71
C GLY A 189 -9.88 -3.43 18.14
N LYS A 190 -9.09 -3.84 19.14
CA LYS A 190 -9.55 -4.00 20.54
C LYS A 190 -9.47 -2.69 21.34
N LEU A 191 -10.44 -1.80 21.13
CA LEU A 191 -10.51 -0.46 21.75
C LEU A 191 -10.25 -0.44 23.26
N LYS A 192 -11.01 -1.22 24.03
CA LYS A 192 -10.92 -1.24 25.51
C LYS A 192 -9.53 -1.61 26.02
N ILE A 193 -8.80 -2.43 25.27
CA ILE A 193 -7.43 -2.81 25.62
C ILE A 193 -6.47 -1.68 25.30
N VAL A 194 -6.60 -1.04 24.13
CA VAL A 194 -5.80 0.13 23.77
C VAL A 194 -5.99 1.26 24.77
N GLU A 195 -7.23 1.59 25.13
CA GLU A 195 -7.54 2.60 26.16
C GLU A 195 -6.87 2.29 27.50
N TRP A 196 -6.97 1.04 27.94
CA TRP A 196 -6.36 0.62 29.21
C TRP A 196 -4.82 0.68 29.15
N ILE A 197 -4.20 0.26 28.05
CA ILE A 197 -2.75 0.32 27.88
C ILE A 197 -2.27 1.79 27.88
N LEU A 198 -2.94 2.68 27.14
CA LEU A 198 -2.59 4.10 27.06
C LEU A 198 -2.77 4.80 28.41
N SER A 199 -3.81 4.47 29.17
CA SER A 199 -4.03 4.99 30.53
C SER A 199 -2.92 4.61 31.51
N ASN A 200 -2.13 3.58 31.19
CA ASN A 200 -1.02 3.09 32.00
C ASN A 200 0.33 3.25 31.28
N ALA A 201 0.38 4.10 30.26
CA ALA A 201 1.61 4.33 29.50
C ALA A 201 2.66 5.01 30.39
N PRO A 202 3.94 4.65 30.26
CA PRO A 202 5.01 5.29 31.02
C PRO A 202 5.28 6.67 30.45
N THR A 203 4.47 7.67 30.84
CA THR A 203 4.58 9.04 30.33
C THR A 203 5.98 9.62 30.55
N ASP A 204 6.68 9.21 31.60
CA ASP A 204 8.06 9.65 31.88
C ASP A 204 9.10 9.10 30.87
N ASN A 205 8.75 8.10 30.05
CA ASN A 205 9.64 7.58 29.01
C ASN A 205 9.72 8.58 27.84
N PRO A 206 10.90 9.18 27.60
CA PRO A 206 11.05 10.16 26.53
C PRO A 206 10.89 9.58 25.12
N ARG A 207 10.95 8.24 24.96
CA ARG A 207 10.79 7.52 23.69
C ARG A 207 9.37 7.01 23.45
N LEU A 208 8.44 7.19 24.39
CA LEU A 208 7.07 6.67 24.24
C LEU A 208 6.40 7.14 22.94
N CYS A 209 6.53 8.43 22.59
CA CYS A 209 5.93 8.95 21.35
C CYS A 209 6.47 8.25 20.09
N ILE A 210 7.73 7.83 20.11
CA ILE A 210 8.36 7.09 19.02
C ILE A 210 7.84 5.65 18.98
N GLU A 211 7.73 5.00 20.14
CA GLU A 211 7.19 3.64 20.27
C GLU A 211 5.73 3.55 19.83
N LEU A 212 4.98 4.66 19.89
CA LEU A 212 3.58 4.73 19.44
C LEU A 212 3.40 4.86 17.92
N ILE A 213 4.48 5.11 17.16
CA ILE A 213 4.40 5.20 15.68
C ILE A 213 4.13 3.83 15.05
N ASP A 214 4.78 2.77 15.53
CA ASP A 214 4.57 1.41 15.00
C ASP A 214 3.09 0.95 15.11
N PRO A 215 2.42 1.13 16.26
CA PRO A 215 0.97 0.96 16.35
C PRO A 215 0.17 1.77 15.32
N LEU A 216 0.54 3.03 15.06
CA LEU A 216 -0.16 3.86 14.07
C LEU A 216 0.02 3.34 12.64
N LEU A 217 1.22 2.86 12.28
CA LEU A 217 1.47 2.17 11.02
C LEU A 217 0.58 0.92 10.89
N LEU A 218 0.48 0.12 11.95
CA LEU A 218 -0.39 -1.05 11.96
C LEU A 218 -1.87 -0.67 11.85
N ALA A 219 -2.32 0.41 12.48
CA ALA A 219 -3.69 0.92 12.34
C ALA A 219 -3.98 1.34 10.90
N ALA A 220 -3.05 2.04 10.25
CA ALA A 220 -3.16 2.43 8.85
C ALA A 220 -3.28 1.22 7.93
N GLN A 221 -2.47 0.19 8.17
CA GLN A 221 -2.44 -1.06 7.40
C GLN A 221 -3.69 -1.91 7.58
N THR A 222 -4.23 -1.98 8.81
CA THR A 222 -5.34 -2.89 9.18
C THR A 222 -6.72 -2.23 9.16
N PHE A 223 -6.80 -0.93 8.87
CA PHE A 223 -8.04 -0.13 8.88
C PHE A 223 -8.72 -0.03 10.25
N ASN A 224 -7.97 -0.25 11.33
CA ASN A 224 -8.48 -0.10 12.71
C ASN A 224 -8.36 1.36 13.18
N ASN A 225 -9.06 2.24 12.47
CA ASN A 225 -8.94 3.70 12.56
C ASN A 225 -9.34 4.27 13.93
N GLU A 226 -10.24 3.58 14.63
CA GLU A 226 -10.66 3.94 15.98
C GLU A 226 -9.53 3.71 17.00
N THR A 227 -8.87 2.54 16.96
CA THR A 227 -7.71 2.28 17.81
C THR A 227 -6.54 3.20 17.51
N GLY A 228 -6.28 3.49 16.23
CA GLY A 228 -5.27 4.48 15.85
C GLY A 228 -5.65 5.90 16.31
N GLY A 229 -6.94 6.24 16.28
CA GLY A 229 -7.47 7.51 16.79
C GLY A 229 -7.17 7.73 18.27
N LEU A 230 -7.41 6.71 19.11
CA LEU A 230 -7.07 6.77 20.53
C LEU A 230 -5.59 7.10 20.79
N ILE A 231 -4.70 6.57 19.94
CA ILE A 231 -3.26 6.83 20.03
C ILE A 231 -2.94 8.27 19.61
N LEU A 232 -3.56 8.78 18.53
CA LEU A 232 -3.42 10.18 18.12
C LEU A 232 -3.96 11.17 19.17
N ASP A 233 -5.08 10.84 19.80
CA ASP A 233 -5.68 11.64 20.87
C ASP A 233 -4.75 11.69 22.09
N PHE A 234 -4.20 10.53 22.48
CA PHE A 234 -3.19 10.44 23.54
C PHE A 234 -1.93 11.26 23.20
N LEU A 235 -1.39 11.13 21.99
CA LEU A 235 -0.23 11.90 21.54
C LEU A 235 -0.51 13.40 21.53
N SER A 236 -1.73 13.82 21.17
CA SER A 236 -2.13 15.23 21.16
C SER A 236 -2.14 15.81 22.58
N ALA A 237 -2.70 15.06 23.54
CA ALA A 237 -2.72 15.46 24.95
C ALA A 237 -1.30 15.54 25.54
N GLU A 238 -0.44 14.55 25.28
CA GLU A 238 0.95 14.56 25.73
C GLU A 238 1.75 15.73 25.13
N PHE A 239 1.51 16.07 23.86
CA PHE A 239 2.17 17.19 23.20
C PHE A 239 1.80 18.53 23.85
N GLN A 240 0.51 18.76 24.09
CA GLN A 240 0.00 19.99 24.73
C GLN A 240 0.59 20.20 26.13
N LEU A 241 0.82 19.11 26.88
CA LEU A 241 1.36 19.17 28.23
C LEU A 241 2.87 19.43 28.28
N ARG A 242 3.63 19.02 27.26
CA ARG A 242 5.11 18.90 27.36
C ARG A 242 5.90 19.69 26.34
N ALA A 243 5.24 20.39 25.41
CA ALA A 243 5.76 21.39 24.46
C ALA A 243 7.30 21.41 24.29
N ASN A 244 7.87 20.32 23.75
CA ASN A 244 9.31 20.21 23.54
C ASN A 244 9.61 20.21 22.05
N VAL A 245 10.07 21.37 21.57
CA VAL A 245 10.38 21.65 20.15
C VAL A 245 11.37 20.62 19.56
N SER A 246 12.36 20.15 20.34
CA SER A 246 13.37 19.21 19.84
C SER A 246 12.84 17.83 19.43
N LYS A 247 11.65 17.45 19.92
CA LYS A 247 11.01 16.16 19.57
C LYS A 247 10.00 16.29 18.44
N VAL A 248 9.57 17.51 18.11
CA VAL A 248 8.58 17.78 17.05
C VAL A 248 9.11 17.27 15.73
N GLU A 249 10.32 17.68 15.35
CA GLU A 249 10.94 17.25 14.09
C GLU A 249 11.06 15.72 14.00
N GLU A 250 11.46 15.04 15.09
CA GLU A 250 11.61 13.58 15.09
C GLU A 250 10.27 12.85 14.91
N ILE A 251 9.21 13.37 15.51
CA ILE A 251 7.87 12.80 15.39
C ILE A 251 7.29 13.08 14.00
N SER A 252 7.50 14.28 13.45
CA SER A 252 6.98 14.70 12.16
C SER A 252 7.50 13.84 11.00
N TRP A 253 8.83 13.60 10.92
CA TRP A 253 9.38 12.73 9.87
C TRP A 253 8.88 11.28 10.00
N ARG A 254 8.64 10.78 11.22
CA ARG A 254 8.08 9.45 11.42
C ARG A 254 6.60 9.38 11.04
N MET A 255 5.85 10.46 11.30
CA MET A 255 4.43 10.54 10.94
C MET A 255 4.22 10.60 9.42
N GLU A 256 5.20 11.10 8.67
CA GLU A 256 5.25 10.98 7.21
C GLU A 256 5.06 9.52 6.75
N LEU A 257 5.70 8.56 7.44
CA LEU A 257 5.55 7.13 7.13
C LEU A 257 4.10 6.65 7.32
N VAL A 258 3.41 7.16 8.34
CA VAL A 258 1.99 6.83 8.60
C VAL A 258 1.10 7.40 7.49
N VAL A 259 1.36 8.63 7.05
CA VAL A 259 0.67 9.25 5.92
C VAL A 259 0.87 8.45 4.64
N VAL A 260 2.12 8.08 4.34
CA VAL A 260 2.47 7.26 3.17
C VAL A 260 1.80 5.90 3.22
N ASP A 261 1.79 5.21 4.37
CA ASP A 261 1.09 3.94 4.52
C ASP A 261 -0.42 4.13 4.32
N CYS A 262 -1.04 5.17 4.88
CA CYS A 262 -2.46 5.43 4.62
C CYS A 262 -2.76 5.61 3.12
N MET A 263 -1.91 6.31 2.37
CA MET A 263 -2.07 6.47 0.91
C MET A 263 -1.88 5.16 0.14
N LYS A 264 -0.87 4.40 0.54
CA LYS A 264 -0.53 3.08 -0.03
C LYS A 264 -1.65 2.07 0.18
N PHE A 265 -2.20 1.98 1.40
CA PHE A 265 -3.30 1.07 1.70
C PHE A 265 -4.67 1.65 1.31
N GLY A 266 -4.78 2.96 1.06
CA GLY A 266 -6.04 3.63 0.74
C GLY A 266 -6.93 3.86 1.97
N ASN A 267 -6.33 3.98 3.16
CA ASN A 267 -7.03 4.23 4.41
C ASN A 267 -7.24 5.74 4.62
N ILE A 268 -8.23 6.28 3.93
CA ILE A 268 -8.44 7.73 3.82
C ILE A 268 -9.03 8.32 5.09
N ASP A 269 -9.92 7.59 5.77
CA ASP A 269 -10.50 8.04 7.03
C ASP A 269 -9.42 8.20 8.11
N PHE A 270 -8.46 7.28 8.16
CA PHE A 270 -7.33 7.42 9.08
C PHE A 270 -6.34 8.49 8.63
N LEU A 271 -6.07 8.59 7.33
CA LEU A 271 -5.24 9.67 6.77
C LEU A 271 -5.75 11.05 7.23
N LEU A 272 -7.05 11.28 7.12
CA LEU A 272 -7.66 12.55 7.55
C LEU A 272 -7.41 12.84 9.03
N ARG A 273 -7.51 11.83 9.89
CA ARG A 273 -7.21 11.98 11.33
C ARG A 273 -5.73 12.30 11.57
N VAL A 274 -4.82 11.62 10.87
CA VAL A 274 -3.37 11.85 10.98
C VAL A 274 -3.00 13.27 10.51
N LEU A 275 -3.57 13.75 9.40
CA LEU A 275 -3.35 15.11 8.92
C LEU A 275 -3.95 16.17 9.85
N GLN A 276 -5.10 15.87 10.46
CA GLN A 276 -5.69 16.74 11.48
C GLN A 276 -4.81 16.82 12.74
N TYR A 277 -4.22 15.71 13.17
CA TYR A 277 -3.21 15.67 14.22
C TYR A 277 -1.97 16.51 13.86
N ARG A 278 -1.46 16.37 12.62
CA ARG A 278 -0.32 17.17 12.16
C ARG A 278 -0.63 18.66 12.21
N LYS A 279 -1.83 19.07 11.78
CA LYS A 279 -2.25 20.47 11.82
C LYS A 279 -2.19 21.09 13.21
N THR A 280 -2.39 20.30 14.27
CA THR A 280 -2.33 20.78 15.66
C THR A 280 -0.91 20.77 16.24
N VAL A 281 -0.07 19.82 15.82
CA VAL A 281 1.26 19.59 16.41
C VAL A 281 2.40 20.26 15.63
N ASP A 282 2.40 20.12 14.31
CA ASP A 282 3.45 20.65 13.42
C ASP A 282 2.87 20.98 12.03
N PRO A 283 2.16 22.10 11.90
CA PRO A 283 1.65 22.54 10.60
C PRO A 283 2.77 22.96 9.64
N SER A 284 3.95 23.35 10.15
CA SER A 284 5.08 23.84 9.35
C SER A 284 5.81 22.76 8.55
N TYR A 285 5.61 21.49 8.90
CA TYR A 285 6.24 20.38 8.18
C TYR A 285 5.77 20.24 6.73
N ALA A 286 4.55 20.70 6.42
CA ALA A 286 3.98 20.62 5.09
C ALA A 286 4.28 21.87 4.25
N ASP A 287 4.72 21.66 3.01
CA ASP A 287 4.94 22.70 2.02
C ASP A 287 3.74 22.88 1.06
N LEU A 288 2.75 21.99 1.11
CA LEU A 288 1.48 22.13 0.38
C LEU A 288 0.32 22.33 1.36
N GLU A 289 -0.45 23.40 1.14
CA GLU A 289 -1.76 23.55 1.77
C GLU A 289 -2.83 22.95 0.85
N ALA A 290 -3.45 21.86 1.31
CA ALA A 290 -4.63 21.30 0.67
C ALA A 290 -5.77 22.32 0.56
N SER A 291 -6.69 22.15 -0.38
CA SER A 291 -7.86 23.05 -0.50
C SER A 291 -8.77 23.03 0.74
N ASN A 292 -8.70 21.97 1.55
CA ASN A 292 -9.39 21.85 2.83
C ASN A 292 -8.55 22.31 4.05
N GLY A 293 -7.35 22.87 3.80
CA GLY A 293 -6.45 23.41 4.82
C GLY A 293 -5.76 22.37 5.69
N LEU A 294 -5.68 21.10 5.25
CA LEU A 294 -4.88 20.06 5.90
C LEU A 294 -3.43 20.06 5.37
N PRO A 295 -2.41 19.94 6.25
CA PRO A 295 -1.00 20.01 5.87
C PRO A 295 -0.49 18.71 5.23
N ILE A 296 -0.11 18.74 3.96
CA ILE A 296 0.49 17.61 3.22
C ILE A 296 1.80 18.05 2.55
N SER A 297 2.81 17.19 2.47
CA SER A 297 4.08 17.55 1.81
C SER A 297 4.13 17.12 0.34
N THR A 298 4.95 17.79 -0.46
CA THR A 298 5.24 17.40 -1.85
C THR A 298 5.82 15.99 -1.93
N GLU A 299 6.65 15.59 -0.96
CA GLU A 299 7.26 14.25 -0.91
C GLU A 299 6.20 13.15 -0.63
N GLU A 300 5.25 13.42 0.26
CA GLU A 300 4.13 12.49 0.54
C GLU A 300 3.26 12.27 -0.70
N VAL A 301 2.98 13.34 -1.44
CA VAL A 301 2.24 13.24 -2.69
C VAL A 301 3.07 12.53 -3.77
N SER A 302 4.39 12.73 -3.83
CA SER A 302 5.27 11.96 -4.71
C SER A 302 5.17 10.46 -4.40
N PHE A 303 5.11 10.08 -3.12
CA PHE A 303 4.88 8.71 -2.67
C PHE A 303 3.54 8.12 -3.15
N LEU A 304 2.48 8.93 -3.25
CA LEU A 304 1.21 8.50 -3.83
C LEU A 304 1.39 8.00 -5.28
N PHE A 305 2.20 8.69 -6.09
CA PHE A 305 2.48 8.28 -7.46
C PHE A 305 3.46 7.12 -7.56
N ARG A 306 4.30 6.90 -6.54
CA ARG A 306 5.22 5.77 -6.50
C ARG A 306 4.53 4.47 -6.06
N GLU A 307 3.89 4.51 -4.88
CA GLU A 307 3.37 3.33 -4.16
C GLU A 307 1.89 3.46 -3.75
N GLY A 308 1.28 4.62 -3.95
CA GLY A 308 -0.10 4.90 -3.55
C GLY A 308 -1.14 4.09 -4.32
N SER A 309 -2.31 3.91 -3.73
CA SER A 309 -3.42 3.21 -4.37
C SER A 309 -4.25 4.13 -5.27
N ARG A 310 -4.79 3.60 -6.37
CA ARG A 310 -5.73 4.32 -7.25
C ARG A 310 -6.96 4.81 -6.48
N SER A 311 -7.51 3.97 -5.61
CA SER A 311 -8.63 4.35 -4.75
C SER A 311 -8.24 5.48 -3.79
N GLY A 312 -7.01 5.45 -3.27
CA GLY A 312 -6.48 6.50 -2.41
C GLY A 312 -6.39 7.84 -3.12
N LEU A 313 -5.83 7.88 -4.33
CA LEU A 313 -5.79 9.10 -5.15
C LEU A 313 -7.21 9.65 -5.39
N ILE A 314 -8.15 8.82 -5.85
CA ILE A 314 -9.54 9.25 -6.10
C ILE A 314 -10.17 9.85 -4.83
N ALA A 315 -9.95 9.24 -3.68
CA ALA A 315 -10.51 9.71 -2.44
C ALA A 315 -9.86 11.02 -1.96
N LEU A 316 -8.54 11.16 -2.11
CA LEU A 316 -7.82 12.41 -1.82
C LEU A 316 -8.33 13.59 -2.66
N LEU A 317 -8.59 13.35 -3.96
CA LEU A 317 -9.18 14.34 -4.87
C LEU A 317 -10.61 14.71 -4.43
N ARG A 318 -11.43 13.71 -4.08
CA ARG A 318 -12.82 13.93 -3.62
C ARG A 318 -12.91 14.74 -2.33
N VAL A 319 -12.00 14.51 -1.39
CA VAL A 319 -11.96 15.25 -0.11
C VAL A 319 -11.29 16.62 -0.26
N GLY A 320 -10.80 16.95 -1.45
CA GLY A 320 -10.13 18.22 -1.73
C GLY A 320 -8.76 18.34 -1.05
N ILE A 321 -8.13 17.23 -0.66
CA ILE A 321 -6.77 17.27 -0.12
C ILE A 321 -5.79 17.65 -1.23
N LEU A 322 -5.98 17.06 -2.40
CA LEU A 322 -5.05 17.16 -3.52
C LEU A 322 -5.65 18.02 -4.64
N ASP A 323 -4.97 19.09 -5.04
CA ASP A 323 -5.27 19.83 -6.26
C ASP A 323 -4.18 19.56 -7.29
N LEU A 324 -4.49 18.73 -8.28
CA LEU A 324 -3.54 18.31 -9.32
C LEU A 324 -3.02 19.47 -10.18
N ASN A 325 -3.70 20.62 -10.20
CA ASN A 325 -3.27 21.79 -10.97
C ASN A 325 -2.30 22.70 -10.21
N ARG A 326 -2.14 22.51 -8.90
CA ARG A 326 -1.31 23.35 -8.02
C ARG A 326 -0.14 22.61 -7.39
N MET A 327 0.20 21.44 -7.92
CA MET A 327 1.21 20.49 -7.40
C MET A 327 2.68 20.94 -7.58
N GLY A 328 3.00 22.19 -7.22
CA GLY A 328 4.38 22.68 -7.11
C GLY A 328 5.27 22.40 -8.33
N SER A 329 6.54 22.08 -8.07
CA SER A 329 7.60 21.89 -9.07
C SER A 329 7.63 20.52 -9.76
N HIS A 330 6.49 19.81 -9.77
CA HIS A 330 6.35 18.47 -10.37
C HIS A 330 4.95 18.28 -10.98
N LEU A 331 4.89 18.06 -12.30
CA LEU A 331 3.64 17.64 -12.95
C LEU A 331 3.14 16.31 -12.37
N PRO A 332 1.92 16.21 -11.81
CA PRO A 332 1.36 14.93 -11.35
C PRO A 332 1.29 13.88 -12.44
N LEU A 333 0.98 14.32 -13.67
CA LEU A 333 0.97 13.46 -14.84
C LEU A 333 2.37 12.92 -15.16
N ASP A 334 3.42 13.75 -15.05
CA ASP A 334 4.81 13.30 -15.22
C ASP A 334 5.18 12.26 -14.16
N GLN A 335 4.83 12.48 -12.90
CA GLN A 335 5.12 11.53 -11.82
C GLN A 335 4.43 10.18 -12.05
N ALA A 336 3.14 10.18 -12.39
CA ALA A 336 2.41 8.96 -12.69
C ALA A 336 3.04 8.19 -13.87
N VAL A 337 3.42 8.91 -14.92
CA VAL A 337 4.04 8.35 -16.12
C VAL A 337 5.46 7.84 -15.83
N ARG A 338 6.26 8.58 -15.05
CA ARG A 338 7.62 8.22 -14.60
C ARG A 338 7.63 6.89 -13.83
N PHE A 339 6.63 6.66 -13.00
CA PHE A 339 6.47 5.43 -12.23
C PHE A 339 5.65 4.34 -12.97
N CYS A 340 5.35 4.54 -14.25
CA CYS A 340 4.54 3.63 -15.07
C CYS A 340 3.15 3.34 -14.47
N ARG A 341 2.62 4.27 -13.67
CA ARG A 341 1.31 4.19 -13.00
C ARG A 341 0.21 4.75 -13.89
N TYR A 342 0.00 4.10 -15.04
CA TYR A 342 -1.04 4.49 -16.00
C TYR A 342 -2.46 4.41 -15.40
N ASP A 343 -2.65 3.57 -14.38
CA ASP A 343 -3.87 3.52 -13.58
C ASP A 343 -4.17 4.85 -12.86
N LEU A 344 -3.14 5.55 -12.39
CA LEU A 344 -3.23 6.87 -11.79
C LEU A 344 -3.26 7.96 -12.87
N ALA A 345 -2.45 7.84 -13.92
CA ALA A 345 -2.42 8.80 -15.02
C ALA A 345 -3.80 8.97 -15.68
N HIS A 346 -4.56 7.88 -15.86
CA HIS A 346 -5.95 7.96 -16.30
C HIS A 346 -6.86 8.69 -15.30
N VAL A 347 -6.67 8.50 -13.99
CA VAL A 347 -7.44 9.24 -12.98
C VAL A 347 -7.15 10.74 -13.08
N ILE A 348 -5.87 11.11 -13.23
CA ILE A 348 -5.41 12.49 -13.36
C ILE A 348 -6.05 13.17 -14.59
N LEU A 349 -5.95 12.56 -15.77
CA LEU A 349 -6.53 13.09 -17.00
C LEU A 349 -8.06 13.18 -16.93
N ASN A 350 -8.73 12.19 -16.34
CA ASN A 350 -10.18 12.21 -16.15
C ASN A 350 -10.64 13.29 -15.15
N HIS A 351 -9.75 13.79 -14.28
CA HIS A 351 -10.03 14.94 -13.40
C HIS A 351 -9.72 16.28 -14.06
N GLY A 352 -9.48 16.32 -15.38
CA GLY A 352 -9.37 17.55 -16.16
C GLY A 352 -8.00 18.22 -16.10
N VAL A 353 -6.95 17.51 -15.68
CA VAL A 353 -5.58 18.01 -15.80
C VAL A 353 -5.22 18.17 -17.27
N ASP A 354 -4.75 19.35 -17.64
CA ASP A 354 -4.27 19.63 -18.99
C ASP A 354 -3.03 18.78 -19.29
N ILE A 355 -3.11 17.97 -20.35
CA ILE A 355 -2.00 17.12 -20.82
C ILE A 355 -0.80 17.94 -21.30
N GLU A 356 -1.04 19.20 -21.69
CA GLU A 356 -0.03 20.16 -22.13
C GLU A 356 0.49 21.06 -20.99
N MET A 357 0.11 20.77 -19.74
CA MET A 357 0.64 21.46 -18.56
C MET A 357 2.17 21.40 -18.55
N ARG A 358 2.81 22.48 -18.09
CA ARG A 358 4.27 22.62 -18.10
C ARG A 358 4.82 22.80 -16.70
N ASP A 359 5.83 22.02 -16.37
CA ASP A 359 6.67 22.19 -15.19
C ASP A 359 8.07 22.53 -15.67
N LYS A 360 8.63 23.61 -15.13
CA LYS A 360 9.93 24.18 -15.55
C LYS A 360 10.02 24.33 -17.09
N GLY A 361 8.90 24.64 -17.73
CA GLY A 361 8.81 24.83 -19.19
C GLY A 361 8.65 23.55 -20.02
N CYS A 362 8.61 22.37 -19.39
CA CYS A 362 8.52 21.08 -20.06
C CYS A 362 7.16 20.39 -19.86
N THR A 363 6.61 19.77 -20.90
CA THR A 363 5.41 18.91 -20.82
C THR A 363 5.77 17.50 -20.35
N ALA A 364 4.77 16.74 -19.89
CA ALA A 364 4.99 15.33 -19.53
C ALA A 364 5.54 14.50 -20.70
N LEU A 365 5.14 14.83 -21.94
CA LEU A 365 5.64 14.17 -23.15
C LEU A 365 7.12 14.45 -23.38
N GLN A 366 7.55 15.70 -23.23
CA GLN A 366 8.95 16.08 -23.36
C GLN A 366 9.83 15.37 -22.32
N LEU A 367 9.38 15.35 -21.07
CA LEU A 367 10.09 14.63 -20.00
C LEU A 367 10.16 13.11 -20.26
N ALA A 368 9.13 12.51 -20.85
CA ALA A 368 9.14 11.10 -21.23
C ALA A 368 10.13 10.82 -22.39
N VAL A 369 10.24 11.74 -23.36
CA VAL A 369 11.19 11.68 -24.47
C VAL A 369 12.63 11.80 -23.98
N ASP A 370 12.93 12.81 -23.15
CA ASP A 370 14.27 13.02 -22.58
C ASP A 370 14.72 11.80 -21.75
N ARG A 371 13.77 11.14 -21.06
CA ARG A 371 14.04 9.91 -20.29
C ARG A 371 14.06 8.64 -21.15
N ARG A 372 13.70 8.72 -22.43
CA ARG A 372 13.58 7.58 -23.38
C ARG A 372 12.59 6.51 -22.91
N TYR A 373 11.50 6.92 -22.27
CA TYR A 373 10.51 6.00 -21.69
C TYR A 373 9.39 5.73 -22.71
N ILE A 374 9.58 4.73 -23.57
CA ILE A 374 8.67 4.50 -24.71
C ILE A 374 7.21 4.22 -24.31
N PRO A 375 6.92 3.39 -23.28
CA PRO A 375 5.54 3.18 -22.84
C PRO A 375 4.84 4.47 -22.37
N ALA A 376 5.62 5.39 -21.78
CA ALA A 376 5.15 6.68 -21.34
C ALA A 376 4.81 7.62 -22.51
N ILE A 377 5.68 7.65 -23.53
CA ILE A 377 5.47 8.41 -24.76
C ILE A 377 4.20 7.93 -25.47
N GLN A 378 4.05 6.61 -25.64
CA GLN A 378 2.86 6.01 -26.25
C GLN A 378 1.59 6.41 -25.51
N PHE A 379 1.57 6.20 -24.19
CA PHE A 379 0.42 6.55 -23.36
C PHE A 379 0.01 8.01 -23.52
N LEU A 380 0.97 8.94 -23.48
CA LEU A 380 0.69 10.37 -23.57
C LEU A 380 0.13 10.77 -24.95
N ILE A 381 0.69 10.23 -26.04
CA ILE A 381 0.20 10.51 -27.40
C ILE A 381 -1.19 9.93 -27.64
N GLU A 382 -1.44 8.71 -27.15
CA GLU A 382 -2.76 8.08 -27.21
C GLU A 382 -3.82 8.90 -26.46
N ASN A 383 -3.42 9.58 -25.38
CA ASN A 383 -4.28 10.47 -24.60
C ASN A 383 -4.28 11.93 -25.09
N GLY A 384 -3.71 12.21 -26.27
CA GLY A 384 -3.85 13.49 -26.96
C GLY A 384 -2.72 14.50 -26.75
N ALA A 385 -1.58 14.10 -26.16
CA ALA A 385 -0.42 14.97 -26.01
C ALA A 385 0.10 15.43 -27.39
N ASN A 386 0.46 16.70 -27.51
CA ASN A 386 0.96 17.30 -28.73
C ASN A 386 2.47 17.05 -28.89
N PRO A 387 2.89 16.25 -29.88
CA PRO A 387 4.31 16.02 -30.16
C PRO A 387 5.06 17.28 -30.62
N ASP A 388 4.34 18.31 -31.10
CA ASP A 388 4.91 19.59 -31.53
C ASP A 388 5.12 20.61 -30.39
N SER A 389 4.77 20.24 -29.15
CA SER A 389 4.89 21.16 -28.02
C SER A 389 6.36 21.63 -27.90
N VAL A 390 6.58 22.95 -27.88
CA VAL A 390 7.92 23.55 -27.82
C VAL A 390 8.24 23.90 -26.38
N GLY A 391 9.35 23.44 -25.80
CA GLY A 391 9.73 23.66 -24.40
C GLY A 391 11.23 23.89 -24.20
N VAL A 392 11.64 24.19 -22.98
CA VAL A 392 13.04 24.48 -22.60
C VAL A 392 13.67 23.20 -22.05
N CYS A 393 13.93 22.21 -22.89
CA CYS A 393 14.76 21.06 -22.48
C CYS A 393 15.94 20.84 -23.42
N ILE A 394 17.06 20.42 -22.84
CA ILE A 394 18.39 20.38 -23.49
C ILE A 394 18.43 19.41 -24.67
N GLU A 395 17.54 18.39 -24.69
CA GLU A 395 17.41 17.40 -25.76
C GLU A 395 16.32 17.72 -26.79
N CYS A 396 15.77 18.95 -26.81
CA CYS A 396 14.86 19.45 -27.88
C CYS A 396 15.51 19.58 -29.28
N ARG A 397 16.61 18.86 -29.56
CA ARG A 397 17.23 18.71 -30.87
C ARG A 397 16.29 17.99 -31.86
N LEU A 398 15.46 17.04 -31.39
CA LEU A 398 14.53 16.28 -32.24
C LEU A 398 13.47 17.18 -32.92
N ILE A 399 12.82 18.05 -32.16
CA ILE A 399 11.78 18.98 -32.68
C ILE A 399 12.40 20.04 -33.59
N GLN A 400 13.62 20.47 -33.28
CA GLN A 400 14.34 21.47 -34.06
C GLN A 400 14.79 20.90 -35.42
N VAL A 401 15.29 19.66 -35.46
CA VAL A 401 15.66 18.96 -36.71
C VAL A 401 14.41 18.60 -37.53
N ALA A 402 13.30 18.20 -36.89
CA ALA A 402 12.02 17.96 -37.55
C ALA A 402 11.45 19.20 -38.24
N LYS A 403 11.50 20.36 -37.58
CA LYS A 403 11.05 21.63 -38.15
C LYS A 403 11.94 22.14 -39.28
N VAL A 404 13.25 21.91 -39.19
CA VAL A 404 14.20 22.26 -40.26
C VAL A 404 13.93 21.40 -41.51
N HIS A 405 13.61 20.11 -41.33
CA HIS A 405 13.20 19.23 -42.44
C HIS A 405 11.80 19.56 -42.99
N ALA A 406 10.87 19.96 -42.13
CA ALA A 406 9.49 20.31 -42.52
C ALA A 406 9.34 21.76 -43.02
N GLN A 407 10.44 22.48 -43.24
CA GLN A 407 10.46 23.90 -43.68
C GLN A 407 9.55 24.83 -42.83
N GLY A 408 9.44 24.55 -41.53
CA GLY A 408 8.62 25.35 -40.61
C GLY A 408 7.10 25.12 -40.69
N GLN A 409 6.62 24.11 -41.43
CA GLN A 409 5.20 23.71 -41.40
C GLN A 409 4.85 22.92 -40.13
N LYS A 410 3.57 23.00 -39.72
CA LYS A 410 3.01 22.20 -38.62
C LYS A 410 2.95 20.74 -39.08
N LEU A 411 3.60 19.84 -38.37
CA LEU A 411 3.68 18.43 -38.74
C LEU A 411 2.41 17.70 -38.28
N ASP A 412 1.66 17.15 -39.23
CA ASP A 412 0.56 16.26 -38.88
C ASP A 412 1.10 14.89 -38.42
N ARG A 413 0.20 14.02 -37.93
CA ARG A 413 0.58 12.67 -37.47
C ARG A 413 1.26 11.82 -38.57
N ALA A 414 1.05 12.12 -39.86
CA ALA A 414 1.64 11.38 -40.97
C ALA A 414 3.05 11.90 -41.31
N ALA A 415 3.24 13.21 -41.32
CA ALA A 415 4.52 13.87 -41.56
C ALA A 415 5.53 13.58 -40.44
N TRP A 416 5.06 13.45 -39.20
CA TRP A 416 5.87 12.95 -38.08
C TRP A 416 6.37 11.51 -38.28
N ARG A 417 5.59 10.64 -38.94
CA ARG A 417 6.04 9.28 -39.27
C ARG A 417 7.10 9.30 -40.37
N GLU A 418 6.95 10.15 -41.36
CA GLU A 418 7.85 10.24 -42.52
C GLU A 418 9.23 10.82 -42.15
N PHE A 419 9.25 11.94 -41.42
CA PHE A 419 10.50 12.55 -40.91
C PHE A 419 11.34 11.55 -40.12
N TRP A 420 10.68 10.72 -39.33
CA TRP A 420 11.36 9.83 -38.39
C TRP A 420 11.89 8.55 -39.07
N GLN A 421 11.27 8.11 -40.18
CA GLN A 421 11.84 7.07 -41.06
C GLN A 421 13.17 7.49 -41.71
N LEU A 422 13.34 8.78 -42.01
CA LEU A 422 14.54 9.34 -42.66
C LEU A 422 15.77 9.40 -41.73
N HIS A 423 15.57 9.59 -40.42
CA HIS A 423 16.65 9.82 -39.45
C HIS A 423 16.96 8.62 -38.54
N ARG A 424 16.47 7.43 -38.91
CA ARG A 424 16.59 6.17 -38.15
C ARG A 424 18.01 5.64 -37.90
N HIS A 425 19.06 6.31 -38.37
CA HIS A 425 20.46 5.84 -38.33
C HIS A 425 21.41 6.74 -37.52
N ASP A 426 20.97 7.91 -37.08
CA ASP A 426 21.75 8.76 -36.16
C ASP A 426 21.72 8.19 -34.74
N ALA A 427 22.49 8.71 -33.77
CA ALA A 427 22.53 8.20 -32.38
C ALA A 427 21.17 8.13 -31.62
N LEU A 428 20.10 8.61 -32.28
CA LEU A 428 18.67 8.52 -31.98
C LEU A 428 17.98 7.23 -32.48
N ALA A 429 18.65 6.42 -33.29
CA ALA A 429 18.18 5.17 -33.91
C ALA A 429 17.69 4.13 -32.89
N ARG A 430 18.45 3.94 -31.81
CA ARG A 430 18.12 2.92 -30.78
C ARG A 430 16.85 3.26 -30.00
N THR A 431 16.50 4.54 -29.90
CA THR A 431 15.24 5.01 -29.28
C THR A 431 14.08 5.01 -30.28
N TRP A 432 14.35 5.06 -31.59
CA TRP A 432 13.33 4.98 -32.63
C TRP A 432 12.93 3.55 -32.94
N ASP A 433 13.83 2.56 -33.01
CA ASP A 433 13.43 1.17 -33.28
C ASP A 433 12.36 0.66 -32.29
N ASP A 434 12.49 1.03 -31.01
CA ASP A 434 11.51 0.70 -29.96
C ASP A 434 10.21 1.53 -30.06
N TYR A 435 10.30 2.80 -30.48
CA TYR A 435 9.14 3.70 -30.60
C TYR A 435 8.39 3.52 -31.94
N GLU A 436 9.06 3.10 -33.01
CA GLU A 436 8.49 2.75 -34.31
C GLU A 436 7.69 1.45 -34.20
N ALA A 437 8.23 0.43 -33.51
CA ALA A 437 7.51 -0.81 -33.22
C ALA A 437 6.23 -0.56 -32.41
N ILE A 438 6.28 0.40 -31.49
CA ILE A 438 5.16 0.81 -30.63
C ILE A 438 4.09 1.61 -31.41
N VAL A 439 4.50 2.55 -32.27
CA VAL A 439 3.57 3.35 -33.09
C VAL A 439 2.98 2.56 -34.27
N ARG A 440 3.69 1.53 -34.77
CA ARG A 440 3.23 0.65 -35.87
C ARG A 440 2.26 -0.46 -35.43
N ASN A 441 2.11 -0.72 -34.13
CA ASN A 441 1.26 -1.81 -33.60
C ASN A 441 1.59 -3.20 -34.20
N GLU A 442 2.83 -3.38 -34.64
CA GLU A 442 3.36 -4.63 -35.22
C GLU A 442 4.34 -5.27 -34.22
N HIS A 443 3.82 -5.71 -33.07
CA HIS A 443 4.06 -7.04 -32.49
C HIS A 443 3.41 -7.16 -31.12
N ILE A 444 2.28 -7.89 -31.12
CA ILE A 444 1.93 -8.82 -30.05
C ILE A 444 3.15 -9.74 -29.86
N GLY A 445 3.84 -9.65 -28.71
CA GLY A 445 4.85 -10.65 -28.32
C GLY A 445 6.18 -10.14 -27.75
N LEU A 446 6.17 -9.37 -26.65
CA LEU A 446 7.32 -9.30 -25.74
C LEU A 446 6.86 -9.46 -24.27
N TYR A 447 6.17 -10.56 -23.99
CA TYR A 447 6.42 -11.30 -22.75
C TYR A 447 7.66 -12.16 -23.01
N GLY A 448 8.77 -11.86 -22.35
CA GLY A 448 9.96 -12.71 -22.46
C GLY A 448 11.28 -12.04 -22.10
N LYS A 449 11.41 -11.61 -20.83
CA LYS A 449 12.63 -11.68 -19.99
C LYS A 449 12.46 -10.80 -18.76
N ILE A 450 11.61 -11.28 -17.85
CA ILE A 450 12.03 -11.34 -16.46
C ILE A 450 13.17 -12.37 -16.47
N LYS A 451 14.40 -11.94 -16.24
CA LYS A 451 15.49 -12.86 -15.95
C LYS A 451 15.31 -13.32 -14.50
N ASP A 452 15.05 -14.62 -14.39
CA ASP A 452 15.29 -15.57 -13.30
C ASP A 452 15.48 -15.04 -11.86
#